data_AF-A0A1G8WXG4-F1
#
_entry.id   AF-A0A1G8WXG4-F1
#
_cell.length_a   1.000
_cell.length_b   1.000
_cell.length_c   1.000
_cell.angle_alpha   90.00
_cell.angle_beta   90.00
_cell.angle_gamma   90.00
#
_symmetry.space_group_name_H-M   'P 1'
#
loop_
_entity.id
_entity.type
_entity.pdbx_description
1 polymer ?
#
loop_
_entity_poly.entity_id
_entity_poly.type
_entity_poly.pdbx_seq_one_letter_code
_entity_poly.pdbx_strand_id
1 'polypeptide(L)'
;MLGLREFKVTYFFDQEHYIRRFIFEETQAKAEELIQSERSDYVSFHDRRGIYHELHPRDVRVIQISEYHRKDKRSGQCGCSN
;
A
#
# COMPACT_ATOMS: atom_id res chain seq x y z
N MET A 1 3.76 23.67 3.69
CA MET A 1 3.32 22.60 2.78
C MET A 1 3.71 21.28 3.40
N LEU A 2 2.75 20.50 3.89
CA LEU A 2 3.00 19.11 4.22
C LEU A 2 3.21 18.39 2.88
N GLY A 3 4.34 17.69 2.73
CA GLY A 3 4.59 16.89 1.52
C GLY A 3 3.70 15.65 1.50
N LEU A 4 3.26 15.24 0.31
CA LEU A 4 2.56 13.96 0.13
C LEU A 4 3.49 12.81 0.52
N ARG A 5 2.94 11.86 1.27
CA ARG A 5 3.64 10.66 1.73
C ARG A 5 3.02 9.44 1.09
N GLU A 6 3.84 8.44 0.80
CA GLU A 6 3.36 7.17 0.29
C GLU A 6 2.93 6.29 1.46
N PHE A 7 1.71 5.73 1.40
CA PHE A 7 1.21 4.75 2.35
C PHE A 7 1.00 3.41 1.66
N LYS A 8 1.43 2.34 2.32
CA LYS A 8 1.17 0.97 1.90
C LYS A 8 -0.08 0.47 2.62
N VAL A 9 -1.07 0.08 1.85
CA VAL A 9 -2.31 -0.53 2.31
C VAL A 9 -2.27 -2.02 1.99
N THR A 10 -2.52 -2.87 2.98
CA THR A 10 -2.61 -4.32 2.79
C THR A 10 -3.99 -4.81 3.18
N TYR A 11 -4.67 -5.45 2.23
CA TYR A 11 -5.97 -6.09 2.41
C TYR A 11 -5.76 -7.59 2.61
N PHE A 12 -6.11 -8.13 3.78
CA PHE A 12 -6.02 -9.55 4.09
C PHE A 12 -7.38 -10.22 3.95
N PHE A 13 -7.48 -11.21 3.06
CA PHE A 13 -8.68 -12.05 2.91
C PHE A 13 -8.60 -13.27 3.84
N ASP A 14 -7.41 -13.81 4.03
CA ASP A 14 -7.06 -14.85 5.02
C ASP A 14 -5.57 -14.77 5.39
N GLN A 15 -4.98 -15.88 5.86
CA GLN A 15 -3.57 -15.92 6.29
C GLN A 15 -2.57 -15.92 5.13
N GLU A 16 -2.97 -16.39 3.95
CA GLU A 16 -2.10 -16.56 2.78
C GLU A 16 -2.42 -15.56 1.66
N HIS A 17 -3.68 -15.13 1.57
CA HIS A 17 -4.17 -14.26 0.51
C HIS A 17 -4.27 -12.81 0.97
N TYR A 18 -3.45 -11.96 0.35
CA TYR A 18 -3.48 -10.53 0.55
C TYR A 18 -3.17 -9.76 -0.73
N ILE A 19 -3.71 -8.54 -0.83
CA ILE A 19 -3.45 -7.60 -1.92
C ILE A 19 -2.88 -6.30 -1.34
N ARG A 20 -1.95 -5.67 -2.05
CA ARG A 20 -1.32 -4.40 -1.63
C ARG A 20 -1.65 -3.27 -2.60
N ARG A 21 -2.11 -2.15 -2.05
CA ARG A 21 -2.28 -0.87 -2.73
C ARG A 21 -1.32 0.16 -2.15
N PHE A 22 -0.83 1.06 -2.99
CA PHE A 22 -0.07 2.23 -2.55
C PHE A 22 -0.91 3.48 -2.81
N ILE A 23 -1.04 4.33 -1.80
CA ILE A 23 -1.79 5.60 -1.86
C ILE A 23 -0.89 6.76 -1.43
N PHE A 24 -1.22 7.98 -1.84
CA PHE A 24 -0.46 9.17 -1.49
C PHE A 24 -1.34 10.14 -0.71
N GLU A 25 -0.97 10.43 0.52
CA GLU A 25 -1.74 11.28 1.43
C GLU A 25 -0.83 12.16 2.29
N GLU A 26 -1.40 13.21 2.87
CA GLU A 26 -0.62 14.14 3.70
C GLU A 26 -0.27 13.55 5.07
N THR A 27 -1.17 12.74 5.63
CA THR A 27 -1.08 12.19 6.99
C THR A 27 -1.68 10.80 7.06
N GLN A 28 -1.31 10.04 8.09
CA GLN A 28 -1.92 8.74 8.41
C GLN A 28 -3.45 8.86 8.58
N ALA A 29 -3.92 9.92 9.24
CA ALA A 29 -5.35 10.16 9.44
C ALA A 29 -6.10 10.35 8.13
N LYS A 30 -5.50 11.05 7.15
CA LYS A 30 -6.08 11.22 5.81
C LYS A 30 -6.09 9.91 5.02
N ALA A 31 -5.04 9.09 5.15
CA ALA A 31 -5.01 7.75 4.58
C ALA A 31 -6.10 6.83 5.17
N GLU A 32 -6.35 6.92 6.47
CA GLU A 32 -7.44 6.18 7.12
C GLU A 32 -8.82 6.67 6.68
N GLU A 33 -9.03 7.99 6.61
CA GLU A 33 -10.28 8.61 6.14
C GLU A 33 -10.62 8.16 4.71
N LEU A 34 -9.63 8.16 3.80
CA LEU A 34 -9.80 7.66 2.44
C LEU A 34 -10.30 6.20 2.43
N ILE A 35 -9.59 5.31 3.14
CA ILE A 35 -9.96 3.89 3.17
C ILE A 35 -11.33 3.66 3.83
N GLN A 36 -11.70 4.46 4.84
CA GLN A 36 -13.03 4.39 5.44
C GLN A 36 -14.12 4.84 4.48
N SER A 37 -13.88 5.89 3.69
CA SER A 37 -14.83 6.39 2.69
C SER A 37 -15.13 5.38 1.58
N GLU A 38 -14.14 4.55 1.23
CA GLU A 38 -14.25 3.50 0.21
C GLU A 38 -14.98 2.23 0.69
N ARG A 39 -15.30 2.10 2.00
CA ARG A 39 -15.85 0.85 2.55
C ARG A 39 -17.15 0.37 1.93
N SER A 40 -17.96 1.29 1.41
CA SER A 40 -19.30 1.00 0.90
C SER A 40 -19.32 0.65 -0.60
N ASP A 41 -18.18 0.71 -1.29
CA ASP A 41 -18.10 0.51 -2.73
C ASP A 41 -16.93 -0.42 -3.11
N TYR A 42 -16.87 -0.79 -4.39
CA TYR A 42 -15.73 -1.47 -4.96
C TYR A 42 -14.53 -0.54 -5.10
N VAL A 43 -13.35 -1.07 -4.82
CA VAL A 43 -12.08 -0.40 -5.01
C VAL A 43 -11.31 -1.11 -6.11
N SER A 44 -11.03 -0.39 -7.20
CA SER A 44 -10.22 -0.87 -8.32
C SER A 44 -8.90 -0.13 -8.40
N PHE A 45 -7.79 -0.85 -8.62
CA PHE A 45 -6.46 -0.23 -8.81
C PHE A 45 -5.51 -1.14 -9.57
N HIS A 46 -4.47 -0.55 -10.15
CA HIS A 46 -3.34 -1.30 -10.68
C HIS A 46 -2.19 -1.32 -9.67
N ASP A 47 -1.55 -2.48 -9.51
CA ASP A 47 -0.33 -2.56 -8.72
C ASP A 47 0.90 -2.07 -9.52
N ARG A 48 2.07 -2.05 -8.88
CA ARG A 48 3.33 -1.65 -9.52
C ARG A 48 3.79 -2.57 -10.66
N ARG A 49 3.19 -3.76 -10.80
CA ARG A 49 3.43 -4.71 -11.90
C ARG A 49 2.42 -4.54 -13.04
N GLY A 50 1.48 -3.60 -12.91
CA GLY A 50 0.41 -3.34 -13.88
C GLY A 50 -0.80 -4.27 -13.75
N ILE A 51 -0.86 -5.12 -12.71
CA ILE A 51 -1.97 -6.06 -12.52
C ILE A 51 -3.18 -5.30 -11.98
N TYR A 52 -4.33 -5.48 -12.64
CA TYR A 52 -5.62 -4.94 -12.19
C TYR A 52 -6.14 -5.73 -10.99
N HIS A 53 -6.54 -5.02 -9.95
CA HIS A 53 -7.21 -5.55 -8.77
C HIS A 53 -8.55 -4.84 -8.61
N GLU A 54 -9.58 -5.59 -8.26
CA GLU A 54 -10.89 -5.07 -7.87
C GLU A 54 -11.36 -5.87 -6.66
N LEU A 55 -11.77 -5.17 -5.61
CA LEU A 55 -12.25 -5.80 -4.39
C LEU A 55 -13.26 -4.92 -3.67
N HIS A 56 -14.18 -5.55 -2.94
CA HIS A 56 -15.05 -4.84 -2.01
C HIS A 56 -14.42 -4.89 -0.61
N PRO A 57 -14.13 -3.74 0.04
CA PRO A 57 -13.46 -3.75 1.35
C PRO A 57 -14.22 -4.47 2.47
N ARG A 58 -15.53 -4.69 2.30
CA ARG A 58 -16.35 -5.46 3.24
C ARG A 58 -15.94 -6.94 3.35
N ASP A 59 -15.37 -7.50 2.29
CA ASP A 59 -14.98 -8.91 2.22
C ASP A 59 -13.54 -9.12 2.76
N VAL A 60 -12.88 -8.04 3.15
CA VAL A 60 -11.53 -8.03 3.73
C VAL A 60 -11.62 -8.22 5.24
N ARG A 61 -10.85 -9.17 5.79
CA ARG A 61 -10.83 -9.43 7.23
C ARG A 61 -10.05 -8.38 8.00
N VAL A 62 -8.90 -7.96 7.47
CA VAL A 62 -8.01 -6.99 8.11
C VAL A 62 -7.47 -6.03 7.06
N ILE A 63 -7.50 -4.73 7.36
CA ILE A 63 -6.83 -3.69 6.58
C ILE A 63 -5.69 -3.13 7.42
N GLN A 64 -4.48 -3.13 6.87
CA GLN A 64 -3.31 -2.49 7.48
C GLN A 64 -2.84 -1.31 6.64
N ILE A 65 -2.61 -0.17 7.28
CA ILE A 65 -2.11 1.06 6.66
C ILE A 65 -0.83 1.48 7.37
N SER A 66 0.25 1.70 6.64
CA SER A 66 1.53 2.15 7.19
C SER A 66 2.22 3.10 6.22
N GLU A 67 2.84 4.17 6.73
CA GLU A 67 3.73 5.02 5.93
C GLU A 67 4.84 4.15 5.32
N TYR A 68 5.06 4.30 4.01
CA TYR A 68 6.00 3.51 3.24
C TYR A 68 7.31 4.27 3.05
N HIS A 69 8.33 3.85 3.79
CA HIS A 69 9.69 4.33 3.59
C HIS A 69 10.41 3.44 2.59
N ARG A 70 10.64 3.95 1.38
CA ARG A 70 11.42 3.24 0.36
C ARG A 70 12.84 3.07 0.89
N LYS A 71 13.27 1.83 1.18
CA LYS A 71 14.69 1.55 1.40
C LYS A 71 15.39 1.64 0.05
N ASP A 72 16.24 2.64 -0.13
CA ASP A 72 17.12 2.70 -1.29
C ASP A 72 18.05 1.49 -1.28
N LYS A 73 17.88 0.59 -2.25
CA LYS A 73 18.83 -0.50 -2.52
C LYS A 73 20.09 0.03 -3.23
N ARG A 74 20.70 1.10 -2.72
CA ARG A 74 21.99 1.63 -3.19
C ARG A 74 23.04 1.58 -2.07
N SER A 75 23.33 0.38 -1.57
CA SER A 75 24.61 0.07 -0.93
C SER A 75 24.67 -1.43 -0.61
N GLY A 76 25.25 -2.17 -1.53
CA GLY A 76 25.48 -3.61 -1.42
C GLY A 76 26.52 -4.07 -2.43
N GLN A 77 27.76 -3.57 -2.23
CA GLN A 77 29.06 -4.15 -2.58
C GLN A 77 29.16 -5.09 -3.79
N CYS A 78 29.89 -4.67 -4.82
CA CYS A 78 30.82 -5.56 -5.51
C CYS A 78 32.22 -5.20 -5.01
N GLY A 79 32.71 -5.96 -4.01
CA GLY A 79 34.12 -5.99 -3.65
C GLY A 79 34.80 -7.07 -4.48
N CYS A 80 35.61 -6.67 -5.45
CA CYS A 80 36.69 -7.49 -5.99
C CYS A 80 37.90 -6.56 -6.17
N SER A 81 38.74 -6.47 -5.14
CA SER A 81 40.13 -6.07 -5.31
C SER A 81 40.92 -7.35 -5.57
N ASN A 82 41.45 -7.50 -6.79
CA ASN A 82 42.58 -8.38 -7.09
C ASN A 82 43.82 -7.50 -7.27
#